data_AF-A0A238L4L4-F1
#
_entry.id   AF-A0A238L4L4-F1
#
_cell.length_a   1.000
_cell.length_b   1.000
_cell.length_c   1.000
_cell.angle_alpha   90.00
_cell.angle_beta   90.00
_cell.angle_gamma   90.00
#
_symmetry.space_group_name_H-M   'P 1'
#
loop_
_entity.id
_entity.type
_entity.pdbx_description
1 polymer ?
#
loop_
_entity_poly.entity_id
_entity_poly.type
_entity_poly.pdbx_seq_one_letter_code
_entity_poly.pdbx_strand_id
1 'polypeptide(L)' 'MSEQLKARLEVLRKEIAGTRGDTRLELLEHLEQAVHGLEGVGEEIPAWAREMVEKAHEADVEDGFDNMPV' A
#
# COMPACT_ATOMS: atom_id res chain seq x y z
N MET A 1 -1.47 -7.39 -19.12
CA MET A 1 -2.17 -6.67 -18.04
C MET A 1 -1.43 -6.87 -16.72
N SER A 2 -1.21 -8.11 -16.31
CA SER A 2 -0.39 -8.53 -15.15
C SER A 2 1.00 -7.90 -15.08
N GLU A 3 1.78 -7.96 -16.16
CA GLU A 3 3.16 -7.42 -16.16
C GLU A 3 3.21 -5.90 -15.95
N GLN A 4 2.21 -5.18 -16.45
CA GLN A 4 2.10 -3.72 -16.24
C GLN A 4 1.77 -3.41 -14.78
N LEU A 5 0.90 -4.21 -14.14
CA LEU A 5 0.59 -4.09 -12.71
C LEU A 5 1.80 -4.42 -11.85
N LYS A 6 2.56 -5.47 -12.16
CA LYS A 6 3.81 -5.82 -11.46
C LYS A 6 4.87 -4.72 -11.60
N ALA A 7 5.04 -4.16 -12.80
CA ALA A 7 5.94 -3.02 -13.02
C ALA A 7 5.48 -1.79 -12.23
N ARG A 8 4.16 -1.53 -12.16
CA ARG A 8 3.60 -0.43 -11.37
C ARG A 8 3.83 -0.62 -9.88
N LEU A 9 3.67 -1.84 -9.35
CA LEU A 9 3.99 -2.16 -7.96
C LEU A 9 5.47 -1.86 -7.63
N GLU A 10 6.39 -2.28 -8.50
CA GLU A 10 7.83 -2.01 -8.32
C GLU A 10 8.18 -0.51 -8.32
N VAL A 11 7.50 0.28 -9.16
CA VAL A 11 7.65 1.74 -9.19
C VAL A 11 7.11 2.35 -7.91
N LEU A 12 5.88 2.01 -7.53
CA LEU A 12 5.25 2.51 -6.28
C LEU A 12 6.10 2.19 -5.06
N ARG A 13 6.70 0.99 -4.98
CA ARG A 13 7.62 0.62 -3.91
C ARG A 13 8.79 1.59 -3.78
N LYS A 14 9.40 1.98 -4.90
CA LYS A 14 10.53 2.92 -4.91
C LYS A 14 10.10 4.33 -4.51
N GLU A 15 8.94 4.76 -5.00
CA GLU A 15 8.37 6.07 -4.67
C GLU A 15 8.02 6.16 -3.17
N ILE A 16 7.35 5.15 -2.63
CA ILE A 16 7.01 5.05 -1.20
C ILE A 16 8.26 5.06 -0.33
N ALA A 17 9.33 4.37 -0.75
CA ALA A 17 10.58 4.33 0.01
C ALA A 17 11.28 5.70 0.07
N GLY A 18 11.12 6.54 -0.95
CA GLY A 18 11.70 7.89 -1.04
C GLY A 18 10.80 8.99 -0.48
N THR A 19 9.54 8.70 -0.17
CA THR A 19 8.50 9.69 0.16
C THR A 19 8.08 9.55 1.63
N ARG A 20 7.68 10.66 2.25
CA ARG A 20 7.19 10.72 3.65
C ARG A 20 5.99 11.65 3.74
N GLY A 21 5.28 11.60 4.87
CA GLY A 21 4.08 12.42 5.11
C GLY A 21 2.91 12.01 4.22
N ASP A 22 2.00 12.94 3.96
CA ASP A 22 0.75 12.71 3.24
C ASP A 22 0.94 12.09 1.85
N THR A 23 1.96 12.52 1.11
CA THR A 23 2.27 11.95 -0.22
C THR A 23 2.62 10.46 -0.15
N ARG A 24 3.17 9.99 0.97
CA ARG A 24 3.43 8.56 1.18
C ARG A 24 2.13 7.78 1.36
N LEU A 25 1.13 8.37 2.02
CA LEU A 25 -0.19 7.76 2.23
C LEU A 25 -0.91 7.60 0.88
N GLU A 26 -0.93 8.65 0.05
CA GLU A 26 -1.52 8.58 -1.30
C GLU A 26 -0.88 7.47 -2.15
N LEU A 27 0.44 7.32 -2.08
CA LEU A 27 1.15 6.25 -2.78
C LEU A 27 0.83 4.85 -2.24
N LEU A 28 0.58 4.72 -0.94
CA LEU A 28 0.14 3.47 -0.31
C LEU A 28 -1.29 3.11 -0.71
N GLU A 29 -2.19 4.08 -0.84
CA GLU A 29 -3.54 3.85 -1.40
C GLU A 29 -3.46 3.36 -2.86
N HIS A 30 -2.57 3.96 -3.67
CA HIS A 30 -2.33 3.48 -5.03
C HIS A 30 -1.71 2.07 -5.07
N LEU A 31 -0.88 1.71 -4.09
CA LEU A 31 -0.35 0.36 -3.94
C LEU A 31 -1.48 -0.63 -3.62
N GLU A 32 -2.37 -0.30 -2.70
CA GLU A 32 -3.55 -1.11 -2.37
C GLU A 32 -4.45 -1.34 -3.59
N GLN A 33 -4.77 -0.28 -4.34
CA GLN A 33 -5.55 -0.39 -5.58
C GLN A 33 -4.91 -1.34 -6.60
N ALA A 34 -3.58 -1.30 -6.73
CA ALA A 34 -2.85 -2.20 -7.63
C ALA A 34 -2.88 -3.65 -7.13
N VAL A 35 -2.79 -3.86 -5.82
CA VAL A 35 -2.92 -5.18 -5.17
C VAL A 35 -4.31 -5.76 -5.39
N HIS A 36 -5.37 -4.98 -5.14
CA HIS A 36 -6.76 -5.40 -5.41
C HIS A 36 -6.99 -5.69 -6.90
N GLY A 37 -6.36 -4.91 -7.78
CA GLY A 37 -6.37 -5.15 -9.22
C GLY A 37 -5.75 -6.49 -9.62
N LEU A 38 -4.66 -6.91 -8.96
CA LEU A 38 -4.06 -8.24 -9.17
C LEU A 38 -4.92 -9.35 -8.58
N GLU A 39 -5.51 -9.13 -7.40
CA GLU A 39 -6.42 -10.09 -6.77
C GLU A 39 -7.64 -10.36 -7.67
N GLY A 40 -8.24 -9.30 -8.22
CA GLY A 40 -9.42 -9.39 -9.08
C GLY A 40 -9.18 -10.11 -10.41
N VAL A 41 -7.93 -10.19 -10.88
CA VAL A 41 -7.55 -10.97 -12.06
C VAL A 41 -7.01 -12.36 -11.71
N GLY A 42 -6.95 -12.72 -10.42
CA GLY A 42 -6.46 -14.00 -9.92
C GLY A 42 -4.94 -14.18 -10.08
N GLU A 43 -4.18 -13.09 -10.14
CA GLU A 43 -2.72 -13.13 -10.24
C GLU A 43 -2.06 -13.21 -8.86
N GLU A 44 -0.84 -13.74 -8.84
CA GLU A 44 -0.03 -13.78 -7.63
C GLU A 44 0.36 -12.37 -7.18
N ILE A 45 -0.07 -12.01 -5.98
CA ILE A 45 0.28 -10.76 -5.30
C ILE A 45 1.61 -10.97 -4.57
N PRO A 46 2.62 -10.10 -4.77
CA PRO A 46 3.86 -10.19 -4.02
C PRO A 46 3.63 -10.01 -2.50
N ALA A 47 4.22 -10.89 -1.69
CA ALA A 47 4.07 -10.85 -0.22
C ALA A 47 4.43 -9.47 0.36
N TRP A 48 5.51 -8.85 -0.12
CA TRP A 48 5.95 -7.52 0.31
C TRP A 48 4.91 -6.43 0.05
N ALA A 49 4.10 -6.55 -1.00
CA ALA A 49 3.09 -5.55 -1.34
C ALA A 49 1.93 -5.63 -0.36
N ARG A 50 1.52 -6.86 -0.01
CA ARG A 50 0.49 -7.14 0.99
C ARG A 50 0.92 -6.67 2.38
N GLU A 51 2.16 -6.98 2.77
CA GLU A 51 2.73 -6.53 4.05
C GLU A 51 2.83 -5.00 4.15
N MET A 52 3.14 -4.29 3.06
CA MET A 52 3.18 -2.82 3.09
C MET A 52 1.81 -2.20 3.25
N VAL A 53 0.78 -2.74 2.58
CA VAL A 53 -0.60 -2.28 2.76
C VAL A 53 -1.03 -2.54 4.19
N GLU A 54 -0.85 -3.75 4.73
CA GLU A 54 -1.20 -4.09 6.10
C GLU A 54 -0.55 -3.15 7.13
N LYS A 55 0.76 -2.90 7.00
CA LYS A 55 1.48 -1.94 7.85
C LYS A 55 1.01 -0.50 7.72
N ALA A 56 0.52 -0.10 6.55
CA ALA A 56 -0.03 1.23 6.35
C ALA A 56 -1.33 1.40 7.13
N HIS A 57 -2.20 0.38 7.11
CA HIS A 57 -3.44 0.35 7.89
C HIS A 57 -3.17 0.30 9.40
N GLU A 58 -2.18 -0.47 9.85
CA GLU A 58 -1.77 -0.48 11.27
C GLU A 58 -1.28 0.89 11.75
N ALA A 59 -0.48 1.58 10.94
CA ALA A 59 0.04 2.90 11.27
C ALA A 59 -1.07 3.97 11.35
N ASP A 60 -2.10 3.89 10.50
CA ASP A 60 -3.27 4.77 10.53
C ASP A 60 -4.13 4.52 11.79
N VAL A 61 -4.23 3.26 12.22
CA VAL A 61 -4.93 2.86 13.44
C VAL A 61 -4.18 3.31 14.70
N GLU A 62 -2.85 3.23 14.75
CA GLU A 62 -2.09 3.72 15.92
C GLU A 62 -2.21 5.24 16.12
N ASP A 63 -2.29 6.04 15.06
CA ASP A 63 -2.45 7.51 15.15
C ASP A 63 -3.88 7.90 15.56
N GLY A 64 -4.88 7.09 15.19
CA GLY A 64 -6.30 7.35 15.49
C GLY A 64 -6.76 6.94 16.90
N PHE A 65 -6.04 6.06 17.60
CA PHE A 65 -6.44 5.56 18.92
C PHE A 65 -5.97 6.45 20.10
N ASP A 66 -5.06 7.40 19.88
CA ASP A 66 -4.52 8.29 20.94
C ASP A 66 -5.50 9.43 21.34
N ASN A 67 -6.73 9.41 20.82
CA ASN A 67 -7.76 10.44 21.09
C ASN A 67 -9.09 9.88 21.60
N MET A 68 -9.07 8.75 22.32
CA MET A 68 -10.20 8.35 23.16
C MET A 68 -10.09 9.02 24.53
N PRO A 69 -10.93 10.02 24.87
CA PRO A 69 -10.99 10.52 26.25
C PRO A 69 -11.54 9.41 27.15
N VAL A 70 -10.81 9.11 28.24
CA VAL A 70 -11.31 8.29 29.35
C VAL A 70 -12.43 8.98 30.11
#